data_AF-A0A956KUJ8-F1
#
_entry.id   AF-A0A956KUJ8-F1
#
_cell.length_a   1.000
_cell.length_b   1.000
_cell.length_c   1.000
_cell.angle_alpha   90.00
_cell.angle_beta   90.00
_cell.angle_gamma   90.00
#
_symmetry.space_group_name_H-M   'P 1'
#
loop_
_entity.id
_entity.type
_entity.pdbx_description
1 polymer ?
#
loop_
_entity_poly.entity_id
_entity_poly.type
_entity_poly.pdbx_seq_one_letter_code
_entity_poly.pdbx_strand_id
1 'polypeptide(L)'
;MEAVDGARAVDEADAWLVTARRRRALRVLGAMAIALPTLLVAGLLQGSVTAHPTVAAAMAEPEELPGWWQPRPEHPESAQARSPEPEASAQAEISAGISGVAAEAEPDPRTEPASRPGHALLALKDEIQATLTHTAYEHRTRVRPKEGVYVWDCSAMAGWMLRKVAPRARQAMNKGRPVARDFYRQIARSPTRRARNGWRRLDHIEDVRPGDMFAWARPPGFPSKNTGHVGFAIAPPQPVPEWPGAYTVRIVDATSLPHQDDTRRRDDGGGIGEGTILFLTDGSGHAIGYGWVGRRSQGVIVTEIGFARLSR
;
A
#
# COMPACT_ATOMS: atom_id res chain seq x y z
N MET A 1 -20.83 38.10 -31.75
CA MET A 1 -20.49 38.89 -30.54
C MET A 1 -21.20 38.28 -29.34
N GLU A 2 -20.77 37.14 -28.78
CA GLU A 2 -19.38 36.65 -28.59
C GLU A 2 -18.51 37.62 -27.76
N ALA A 3 -17.57 37.18 -26.91
CA ALA A 3 -17.25 35.85 -26.35
C ALA A 3 -16.24 36.09 -25.18
N VAL A 4 -16.30 35.36 -24.06
CA VAL A 4 -15.46 34.18 -23.68
C VAL A 4 -14.07 34.50 -23.08
N ASP A 5 -13.89 33.99 -21.85
CA ASP A 5 -12.67 33.50 -21.14
C ASP A 5 -11.39 34.34 -20.91
N GLY A 6 -10.61 33.89 -19.92
CA GLY A 6 -9.31 34.46 -19.56
C GLY A 6 -8.63 33.88 -18.31
N ALA A 7 -8.74 32.57 -18.04
CA ALA A 7 -8.09 31.95 -16.87
C ALA A 7 -6.56 31.74 -17.01
N ARG A 8 -5.83 31.85 -15.89
CA ARG A 8 -4.55 31.16 -15.58
C ARG A 8 -4.31 31.26 -14.06
N ALA A 9 -4.45 30.18 -13.29
CA ALA A 9 -3.50 29.06 -13.13
C ALA A 9 -2.20 29.48 -12.42
N VAL A 10 -2.19 29.27 -11.10
CA VAL A 10 -0.98 29.19 -10.26
C VAL A 10 -0.80 27.75 -9.80
N ASP A 11 0.45 27.37 -9.57
CA ASP A 11 0.91 25.98 -9.45
C ASP A 11 0.42 25.29 -8.16
N GLU A 12 -0.26 24.15 -8.28
CA GLU A 12 -0.80 23.36 -7.15
C GLU A 12 0.07 22.14 -6.77
N ALA A 13 1.26 21.99 -7.36
CA ALA A 13 2.09 20.78 -7.19
C ALA A 13 2.85 20.68 -5.84
N ASP A 14 3.03 21.79 -5.11
CA ASP A 14 3.98 21.88 -3.98
C ASP A 14 3.33 21.89 -2.57
N ALA A 15 2.03 21.62 -2.49
CA ALA A 15 1.35 21.37 -1.22
C ALA A 15 1.28 19.86 -0.90
N TRP A 16 1.20 19.53 0.40
CA TRP A 16 0.86 18.19 0.94
C TRP A 16 1.97 17.15 1.17
N LEU A 17 3.23 17.57 1.33
CA LEU A 17 4.23 16.80 2.09
C LEU A 17 4.39 17.34 3.52
N VAL A 18 3.82 16.65 4.52
CA VAL A 18 4.13 16.93 5.93
C VAL A 18 5.48 16.29 6.29
N THR A 19 6.56 17.00 6.01
CA THR A 19 7.90 16.64 6.48
C THR A 19 8.10 17.11 7.92
N ALA A 20 8.23 16.17 8.85
CA ALA A 20 8.45 16.47 10.27
C ALA A 20 9.91 16.85 10.56
N ARG A 21 10.36 18.06 10.19
CA ARG A 21 11.67 18.61 10.61
C ARG A 21 11.62 20.07 11.10
N ARG A 22 12.54 20.38 12.03
CA ARG A 22 12.52 21.57 12.89
C ARG A 22 12.81 22.88 12.14
N ARG A 23 12.16 23.97 12.56
CA ARG A 23 12.35 25.32 11.98
C ARG A 23 13.70 25.94 12.39
N ARG A 24 14.43 26.47 11.42
CA ARG A 24 15.19 27.73 11.54
C ARG A 24 14.96 28.56 10.29
N ALA A 25 14.83 29.86 10.45
CA ALA A 25 14.41 30.78 9.39
C ALA A 25 15.59 31.41 8.66
N LEU A 26 15.39 31.76 7.38
CA LEU A 26 15.83 33.05 6.82
C LEU A 26 15.06 33.33 5.51
N ARG A 27 14.69 34.60 5.31
CA ARG A 27 14.11 35.13 4.08
C ARG A 27 15.24 35.60 3.16
N VAL A 28 14.99 35.72 1.85
CA VAL A 28 15.26 36.95 1.06
C VAL A 28 14.52 36.88 -0.29
N LEU A 29 14.12 38.05 -0.81
CA LEU A 29 13.41 38.25 -2.08
C LEU A 29 14.36 38.33 -3.29
N GLY A 30 13.83 38.12 -4.50
CA GLY A 30 14.46 38.56 -5.75
C GLY A 30 13.56 38.28 -6.96
N ALA A 31 13.22 39.30 -7.75
CA ALA A 31 12.33 39.22 -8.92
C ALA A 31 12.98 39.86 -10.15
N MET A 32 12.51 39.56 -11.38
CA MET A 32 12.21 40.52 -12.47
C MET A 32 11.96 39.85 -13.86
N ALA A 33 11.09 40.52 -14.65
CA ALA A 33 10.96 40.61 -16.13
C ALA A 33 11.25 39.38 -17.03
N ILE A 34 10.34 38.88 -17.90
CA ILE A 34 9.54 39.50 -18.98
C ILE A 34 10.38 40.05 -20.16
N ALA A 35 10.33 39.35 -21.30
CA ALA A 35 10.32 39.93 -22.65
C ALA A 35 9.75 38.92 -23.68
N LEU A 36 8.89 39.38 -24.58
CA LEU A 36 8.39 38.68 -25.78
C LEU A 36 8.22 39.73 -26.89
N PRO A 37 8.39 39.38 -28.18
CA PRO A 37 7.28 39.65 -29.09
C PRO A 37 7.04 38.60 -30.21
N THR A 38 5.76 38.24 -30.32
CA THR A 38 4.92 37.95 -31.51
C THR A 38 5.44 38.21 -32.94
N LEU A 39 5.10 37.31 -33.88
CA LEU A 39 4.14 37.48 -35.03
C LEU A 39 4.13 36.20 -35.93
N LEU A 40 2.97 35.59 -36.25
CA LEU A 40 2.24 35.57 -37.56
C LEU A 40 2.98 34.84 -38.73
N VAL A 41 2.39 34.09 -39.69
CA VAL A 41 1.04 34.06 -40.32
C VAL A 41 0.53 32.59 -40.55
N ALA A 42 -0.66 32.42 -41.14
CA ALA A 42 -1.44 31.21 -41.45
C ALA A 42 -1.02 30.35 -42.68
N GLY A 43 -1.69 29.20 -42.88
CA GLY A 43 -1.74 28.43 -44.14
C GLY A 43 -2.73 27.25 -44.12
N LEU A 44 -3.83 27.34 -44.88
CA LEU A 44 -4.76 26.22 -45.17
C LEU A 44 -4.24 25.36 -46.33
N LEU A 45 -4.53 24.05 -46.33
CA LEU A 45 -5.14 23.34 -47.48
C LEU A 45 -5.50 21.87 -47.15
N GLN A 46 -6.31 21.27 -48.02
CA GLN A 46 -7.04 20.00 -47.80
C GLN A 46 -6.28 18.77 -48.33
N GLY A 47 -6.64 17.57 -47.86
CA GLY A 47 -6.18 16.31 -48.46
C GLY A 47 -6.75 15.06 -47.78
N SER A 48 -7.82 14.49 -48.33
CA SER A 48 -8.40 13.23 -47.86
C SER A 48 -7.77 12.03 -48.57
N VAL A 49 -7.22 11.07 -47.84
CA VAL A 49 -6.88 9.73 -48.37
C VAL A 49 -7.32 8.66 -47.36
N THR A 50 -8.15 7.73 -47.82
CA THR A 50 -8.57 6.55 -47.05
C THR A 50 -7.55 5.43 -47.16
N ALA A 51 -7.03 4.94 -46.04
CA ALA A 51 -6.25 3.71 -45.95
C ALA A 51 -6.62 2.92 -44.68
N HIS A 52 -6.69 1.59 -44.80
CA HIS A 52 -7.12 0.71 -43.71
C HIS A 52 -6.08 0.62 -42.58
N PRO A 53 -6.48 0.60 -41.30
CA PRO A 53 -5.57 0.30 -40.21
C PRO A 53 -5.28 -1.21 -40.14
N THR A 54 -4.04 -1.59 -40.40
CA THR A 54 -3.49 -2.88 -39.98
C THR A 54 -3.52 -2.96 -38.46
N VAL A 55 -3.97 -4.09 -37.89
CA VAL A 55 -4.03 -4.28 -36.43
C VAL A 55 -2.63 -4.54 -35.89
N ALA A 56 -1.88 -3.47 -35.65
CA ALA A 56 -0.67 -3.51 -34.83
C ALA A 56 -1.08 -3.49 -33.34
N ALA A 57 -0.53 -4.42 -32.56
CA ALA A 57 -0.77 -4.46 -31.12
C ALA A 57 -0.11 -3.23 -30.47
N ALA A 58 -0.93 -2.35 -29.89
CA ALA A 58 -0.43 -1.27 -29.04
C ALA A 58 0.13 -1.88 -27.75
N MET A 59 1.46 -2.06 -27.71
CA MET A 59 2.16 -2.25 -26.44
C MET A 59 2.00 -0.96 -25.65
N ALA A 60 1.51 -1.06 -24.42
CA ALA A 60 1.43 0.10 -23.55
C ALA A 60 2.85 0.52 -23.14
N GLU A 61 3.19 1.78 -23.40
CA GLU A 61 4.39 2.44 -22.86
C GLU A 61 4.45 2.25 -21.32
N PRO A 62 5.64 2.12 -20.71
CA PRO A 62 5.77 2.01 -19.27
C PRO A 62 5.26 3.29 -18.58
N GLU A 63 4.27 3.16 -17.68
CA GLU A 63 3.67 4.28 -16.94
C GLU A 63 4.76 4.93 -16.06
N GLU A 64 5.12 6.20 -16.35
CA GLU A 64 6.17 6.92 -15.61
C GLU A 64 5.86 6.95 -14.11
N LEU A 65 6.89 6.66 -13.30
CA LEU A 65 6.75 6.65 -11.85
C LEU A 65 6.56 8.08 -11.33
N PRO A 66 5.56 8.33 -10.45
CA PRO A 66 5.21 9.69 -10.05
C PRO A 66 6.34 10.34 -9.25
N GLY A 67 6.62 11.62 -9.51
CA GLY A 67 7.84 12.34 -9.08
C GLY A 67 8.13 12.45 -7.57
N TRP A 68 7.24 11.99 -6.69
CA TRP A 68 7.54 11.78 -5.27
C TRP A 68 8.34 10.49 -5.00
N TRP A 69 8.53 9.64 -6.00
CA TRP A 69 9.32 8.42 -5.94
C TRP A 69 10.73 8.66 -6.47
N GLN A 70 11.74 8.55 -5.59
CA GLN A 70 13.14 8.34 -5.98
C GLN A 70 13.77 7.30 -5.06
N PRO A 71 14.40 6.22 -5.60
CA PRO A 71 15.18 5.30 -4.80
C PRO A 71 16.52 5.94 -4.41
N ARG A 72 16.99 5.71 -3.19
CA ARG A 72 18.38 6.02 -2.83
C ARG A 72 19.28 5.00 -3.54
N PRO A 73 20.42 5.39 -4.15
CA PRO A 73 21.36 4.40 -4.68
C PRO A 73 21.83 3.46 -3.57
N GLU A 74 21.85 2.17 -3.87
CA GLU A 74 22.45 1.15 -3.03
C GLU A 74 23.97 1.31 -3.12
N HIS A 75 24.63 1.54 -1.98
CA HIS A 75 26.08 1.51 -1.94
C HIS A 75 26.53 0.04 -2.00
N PRO A 76 27.40 -0.35 -2.93
CA PRO A 76 27.98 -1.69 -2.92
C PRO A 76 28.94 -1.80 -1.73
N GLU A 77 28.54 -2.60 -0.74
CA GLU A 77 29.43 -3.05 0.33
C GLU A 77 30.28 -4.21 -0.22
N SER A 78 31.54 -3.94 -0.54
CA SER A 78 32.49 -4.95 -0.99
C SER A 78 33.81 -4.90 -0.19
N ALA A 79 33.83 -5.77 0.82
CA ALA A 79 34.96 -6.41 1.46
C ALA A 79 36.37 -6.15 0.87
N GLN A 80 37.29 -5.71 1.75
CA GLN A 80 38.68 -6.15 1.67
C GLN A 80 39.10 -6.76 3.02
N ALA A 81 39.25 -8.08 3.01
CA ALA A 81 39.77 -8.84 4.14
C ALA A 81 41.28 -8.60 4.30
N ARG A 82 41.73 -8.34 5.53
CA ARG A 82 43.10 -8.60 6.00
C ARG A 82 43.09 -9.06 7.46
N SER A 83 43.55 -10.28 7.68
CA SER A 83 44.13 -10.77 8.94
C SER A 83 45.40 -11.51 8.53
N PRO A 84 46.50 -11.39 9.29
CA PRO A 84 46.72 -12.13 10.55
C PRO A 84 47.28 -11.20 11.67
N GLU A 85 47.58 -11.56 12.93
CA GLU A 85 47.51 -12.80 13.74
C GLU A 85 47.34 -12.41 15.25
N PRO A 86 47.55 -13.25 16.32
CA PRO A 86 46.71 -13.14 17.52
C PRO A 86 47.42 -12.58 18.77
N GLU A 87 46.68 -11.85 19.61
CA GLU A 87 47.04 -11.65 21.03
C GLU A 87 46.13 -12.48 21.94
N ALA A 88 46.70 -13.54 22.51
CA ALA A 88 46.06 -14.35 23.52
C ALA A 88 46.31 -13.75 24.91
N SER A 89 45.31 -13.07 25.50
CA SER A 89 45.18 -12.88 26.97
C SER A 89 43.91 -12.09 27.36
N ALA A 90 42.75 -12.74 27.42
CA ALA A 90 41.57 -12.28 28.20
C ALA A 90 40.45 -13.33 28.34
N GLN A 91 40.73 -14.63 28.20
CA GLN A 91 39.73 -15.71 28.36
C GLN A 91 39.91 -16.49 29.66
N ALA A 92 39.85 -15.76 30.77
CA ALA A 92 39.58 -16.27 32.11
C ALA A 92 38.80 -15.18 32.88
N GLU A 93 37.95 -15.60 33.82
CA GLU A 93 37.22 -14.71 34.75
C GLU A 93 35.96 -13.96 34.25
N ILE A 94 35.19 -14.51 33.30
CA ILE A 94 33.70 -14.33 33.31
C ILE A 94 33.01 -15.67 32.99
N SER A 95 33.22 -16.69 33.83
CA SER A 95 32.54 -18.00 33.71
C SER A 95 31.74 -18.39 34.96
N ALA A 96 31.29 -17.40 35.74
CA ALA A 96 30.37 -17.60 36.85
C ALA A 96 29.34 -16.45 36.87
N GLY A 97 28.08 -16.74 36.54
CA GLY A 97 26.98 -15.78 36.74
C GLY A 97 26.13 -15.37 35.54
N ILE A 98 25.88 -16.26 34.56
CA ILE A 98 24.76 -16.05 33.60
C ILE A 98 23.90 -17.31 33.38
N SER A 99 23.50 -17.97 34.47
CA SER A 99 22.26 -18.78 34.47
C SER A 99 21.02 -17.88 34.62
N GLY A 100 20.97 -16.82 33.84
CA GLY A 100 19.72 -16.16 33.51
C GLY A 100 19.05 -16.97 32.42
N VAL A 101 18.15 -17.88 32.79
CA VAL A 101 17.20 -18.45 31.83
C VAL A 101 16.48 -17.25 31.22
N ALA A 102 16.72 -16.98 29.94
CA ALA A 102 15.94 -15.99 29.22
C ALA A 102 14.50 -16.47 29.27
N ALA A 103 13.68 -15.82 30.09
CA ALA A 103 12.26 -16.11 30.14
C ALA A 103 11.74 -15.89 28.72
N GLU A 104 11.30 -16.97 28.06
CA GLU A 104 10.58 -16.85 26.80
C GLU A 104 9.40 -15.93 27.07
N ALA A 105 9.45 -14.72 26.49
CA ALA A 105 8.40 -13.74 26.68
C ALA A 105 7.08 -14.37 26.24
N GLU A 106 6.02 -14.25 27.05
CA GLU A 106 4.72 -14.82 26.68
C GLU A 106 4.36 -14.38 25.26
N PRO A 107 3.98 -15.32 24.37
CA PRO A 107 3.71 -15.00 22.98
C PRO A 107 2.58 -13.97 22.90
N ASP A 108 2.83 -12.84 22.23
CA ASP A 108 1.87 -11.75 22.10
C ASP A 108 0.54 -12.30 21.56
N PRO A 109 -0.57 -12.27 22.34
CA PRO A 109 -1.82 -12.90 21.94
C PRO A 109 -2.49 -12.24 20.73
N ARG A 110 -1.90 -11.17 20.17
CA ARG A 110 -2.29 -10.54 18.90
C ARG A 110 -1.64 -11.20 17.67
N THR A 111 -0.66 -12.09 17.82
CA THR A 111 -0.12 -12.89 16.69
C THR A 111 -1.13 -13.89 16.15
N GLU A 112 -2.14 -14.26 16.93
CA GLU A 112 -3.21 -15.17 16.52
C GLU A 112 -4.44 -14.45 15.96
N PRO A 113 -5.07 -14.97 14.87
CA PRO A 113 -6.36 -14.49 14.40
C PRO A 113 -7.45 -14.54 15.49
N ALA A 114 -8.11 -13.41 15.74
CA ALA A 114 -9.20 -13.35 16.71
C ALA A 114 -10.59 -13.71 16.13
N SER A 115 -10.64 -14.41 14.99
CA SER A 115 -11.89 -14.95 14.46
C SER A 115 -11.65 -16.15 13.54
N ARG A 116 -12.63 -17.06 13.45
CA ARG A 116 -12.56 -18.20 12.50
C ARG A 116 -12.43 -17.76 11.04
N PRO A 117 -13.12 -16.70 10.55
CA PRO A 117 -12.83 -16.13 9.24
C PRO A 117 -11.37 -15.67 9.08
N GLY A 118 -10.74 -15.15 10.13
CA GLY A 118 -9.32 -14.79 10.12
C GLY A 118 -8.40 -15.99 9.94
N HIS A 119 -8.56 -17.05 10.75
CA HIS A 119 -7.82 -18.31 10.54
C HIS A 119 -8.04 -18.90 9.14
N ALA A 120 -9.29 -18.92 8.67
CA ALA A 120 -9.61 -19.41 7.33
C ALA A 120 -9.03 -18.52 6.20
N LEU A 121 -8.80 -17.23 6.46
CA LEU A 121 -8.14 -16.34 5.52
C LEU A 121 -6.63 -16.60 5.43
N LEU A 122 -5.96 -16.81 6.56
CA LEU A 122 -4.55 -17.19 6.55
C LEU A 122 -4.35 -18.54 5.84
N ALA A 123 -5.12 -19.56 6.20
CA ALA A 123 -5.05 -20.86 5.53
C ALA A 123 -5.31 -20.76 4.01
N LEU A 124 -6.24 -19.91 3.57
CA LEU A 124 -6.49 -19.65 2.14
C LEU A 124 -5.34 -18.88 1.47
N LYS A 125 -4.69 -17.95 2.17
CA LYS A 125 -3.49 -17.26 1.69
C LYS A 125 -2.35 -18.27 1.50
N ASP A 126 -2.12 -19.13 2.49
CA ASP A 126 -1.08 -20.17 2.46
C ASP A 126 -1.35 -21.18 1.31
N GLU A 127 -2.62 -21.61 1.12
CA GLU A 127 -3.05 -22.44 -0.02
C GLU A 127 -2.73 -21.77 -1.37
N ILE A 128 -3.04 -20.47 -1.51
CA ILE A 128 -2.74 -19.72 -2.75
C ILE A 128 -1.24 -19.67 -2.99
N GLN A 129 -0.44 -19.34 -1.97
CA GLN A 129 1.01 -19.21 -2.11
C GLN A 129 1.70 -20.54 -2.42
N ALA A 130 1.31 -21.62 -1.75
CA ALA A 130 1.84 -22.96 -1.98
C ALA A 130 1.50 -23.51 -3.39
N THR A 131 0.49 -22.94 -4.06
CA THR A 131 0.07 -23.32 -5.41
C THR A 131 0.35 -22.25 -6.48
N LEU A 132 0.98 -21.13 -6.12
CA LEU A 132 1.11 -19.97 -7.00
C LEU A 132 2.09 -20.24 -8.16
N THR A 133 1.57 -20.27 -9.39
CA THR A 133 2.37 -20.37 -10.61
C THR A 133 2.46 -19.05 -11.37
N HIS A 134 1.39 -18.24 -11.31
CA HIS A 134 1.32 -16.94 -11.97
C HIS A 134 0.30 -16.02 -11.31
N THR A 135 0.70 -14.78 -11.07
CA THR A 135 -0.19 -13.67 -10.72
C THR A 135 0.17 -12.42 -11.51
N ALA A 136 -0.79 -11.51 -11.63
CA ALA A 136 -0.64 -10.19 -12.25
C ALA A 136 -1.73 -9.26 -11.72
N TYR A 137 -1.45 -7.95 -11.70
CA TYR A 137 -2.43 -6.94 -11.30
C TYR A 137 -3.25 -6.47 -12.50
N GLU A 138 -4.50 -6.95 -12.61
CA GLU A 138 -5.41 -6.60 -13.70
C GLU A 138 -6.84 -6.32 -13.22
N HIS A 139 -7.49 -5.32 -13.83
CA HIS A 139 -8.91 -5.06 -13.61
C HIS A 139 -9.85 -6.18 -14.12
N ARG A 140 -9.36 -7.06 -15.00
CA ARG A 140 -10.07 -8.28 -15.41
C ARG A 140 -9.68 -9.43 -14.48
N THR A 141 -10.67 -10.06 -13.86
CA THR A 141 -10.43 -11.18 -12.93
C THR A 141 -10.38 -12.52 -13.66
N ARG A 142 -9.26 -13.24 -13.54
CA ARG A 142 -9.07 -14.63 -13.99
C ARG A 142 -8.41 -15.42 -12.88
N VAL A 143 -9.17 -16.33 -12.25
CA VAL A 143 -8.69 -17.17 -11.15
C VAL A 143 -8.91 -18.64 -11.51
N ARG A 144 -7.83 -19.42 -11.57
CA ARG A 144 -7.82 -20.85 -11.85
C ARG A 144 -6.98 -21.58 -10.79
N PRO A 145 -7.54 -21.90 -9.61
CA PRO A 145 -6.76 -22.40 -8.48
C PRO A 145 -6.00 -23.70 -8.77
N LYS A 146 -6.60 -24.61 -9.56
CA LYS A 146 -5.95 -25.87 -9.96
C LYS A 146 -4.72 -25.68 -10.87
N GLU A 147 -4.59 -24.52 -11.51
CA GLU A 147 -3.46 -24.16 -12.37
C GLU A 147 -2.48 -23.21 -11.68
N GLY A 148 -2.78 -22.75 -10.45
CA GLY A 148 -1.98 -21.75 -9.74
C GLY A 148 -2.09 -20.31 -10.25
N VAL A 149 -3.11 -20.02 -11.08
CA VAL A 149 -3.25 -18.73 -11.79
C VAL A 149 -4.21 -17.79 -11.07
N TYR A 150 -3.71 -16.61 -10.69
CA TYR A 150 -4.46 -15.60 -9.92
C TYR A 150 -4.24 -14.19 -10.46
N VAL A 151 -5.06 -13.78 -11.45
CA VAL A 151 -4.99 -12.46 -12.08
C VAL A 151 -6.19 -11.61 -11.65
N TRP A 152 -5.93 -10.48 -11.00
CA TRP A 152 -6.95 -9.67 -10.32
C TRP A 152 -6.45 -8.29 -9.86
N ASP A 153 -7.38 -7.40 -9.50
CA ASP A 153 -7.11 -6.20 -8.70
C ASP A 153 -7.40 -6.47 -7.21
N CYS A 154 -6.99 -5.53 -6.34
CA CYS A 154 -7.16 -5.63 -4.88
C CYS A 154 -8.59 -5.98 -4.47
N SER A 155 -9.57 -5.37 -5.15
CA SER A 155 -10.99 -5.48 -4.86
C SER A 155 -11.56 -6.83 -5.30
N ALA A 156 -11.09 -7.38 -6.43
CA ALA A 156 -11.42 -8.72 -6.88
C ALA A 156 -10.81 -9.80 -5.98
N MET A 157 -9.55 -9.64 -5.57
CA MET A 157 -8.88 -10.54 -4.62
C MET A 157 -9.67 -10.58 -3.30
N ALA A 158 -9.85 -9.44 -2.64
CA ALA A 158 -10.60 -9.33 -1.39
C ALA A 158 -12.03 -9.87 -1.54
N GLY A 159 -12.73 -9.49 -2.62
CA GLY A 159 -14.07 -9.96 -2.92
C GLY A 159 -14.18 -11.47 -3.21
N TRP A 160 -13.10 -12.11 -3.66
CA TRP A 160 -13.00 -13.56 -3.88
C TRP A 160 -12.67 -14.31 -2.59
N MET A 161 -11.71 -13.83 -1.80
CA MET A 161 -11.36 -14.42 -0.50
C MET A 161 -12.55 -14.36 0.45
N LEU A 162 -13.25 -13.22 0.55
CA LEU A 162 -14.45 -13.10 1.39
C LEU A 162 -15.57 -14.07 1.00
N ARG A 163 -15.73 -14.44 -0.29
CA ARG A 163 -16.74 -15.46 -0.69
C ARG A 163 -16.45 -16.82 -0.06
N LYS A 164 -15.17 -17.16 0.16
CA LYS A 164 -14.72 -18.42 0.76
C LYS A 164 -14.76 -18.37 2.29
N VAL A 165 -14.21 -17.31 2.90
CA VAL A 165 -13.91 -17.30 4.35
C VAL A 165 -14.95 -16.55 5.19
N ALA A 166 -15.70 -15.62 4.60
CA ALA A 166 -16.71 -14.80 5.27
C ALA A 166 -17.92 -14.49 4.35
N PRO A 167 -18.64 -15.51 3.86
CA PRO A 167 -19.70 -15.34 2.86
C PRO A 167 -20.81 -14.38 3.33
N ARG A 168 -21.16 -14.36 4.62
CA ARG A 168 -22.12 -13.40 5.20
C ARG A 168 -21.63 -11.96 5.05
N ALA A 169 -20.36 -11.69 5.37
CA ALA A 169 -19.73 -10.39 5.18
C ALA A 169 -19.78 -9.96 3.70
N ARG A 170 -19.46 -10.89 2.79
CA ARG A 170 -19.49 -10.63 1.35
C ARG A 170 -20.89 -10.34 0.81
N GLN A 171 -21.91 -11.06 1.28
CA GLN A 171 -23.31 -10.85 0.90
C GLN A 171 -23.82 -9.49 1.40
N ALA A 172 -23.45 -9.08 2.62
CA ALA A 172 -23.87 -7.82 3.24
C ALA A 172 -23.47 -6.54 2.48
N MET A 173 -22.46 -6.63 1.61
CA MET A 173 -22.06 -5.54 0.71
C MET A 173 -23.09 -5.29 -0.42
N ASN A 174 -23.98 -6.25 -0.69
CA ASN A 174 -25.02 -6.22 -1.73
C ASN A 174 -24.54 -5.69 -3.11
N LYS A 175 -23.37 -6.17 -3.56
CA LYS A 175 -22.76 -5.80 -4.85
C LYS A 175 -22.15 -7.02 -5.55
N GLY A 176 -22.31 -7.09 -6.88
CA GLY A 176 -21.66 -8.11 -7.73
C GLY A 176 -20.14 -7.98 -7.74
N ARG A 177 -19.62 -6.78 -8.06
CA ARG A 177 -18.20 -6.42 -7.99
C ARG A 177 -18.02 -5.15 -7.14
N PRO A 178 -17.72 -5.26 -5.83
CA PRO A 178 -17.33 -4.09 -5.03
C PRO A 178 -15.95 -3.59 -5.48
N VAL A 179 -15.70 -2.29 -5.31
CA VAL A 179 -14.38 -1.65 -5.43
C VAL A 179 -13.86 -1.24 -4.04
N ALA A 180 -12.60 -0.83 -3.90
CA ALA A 180 -11.98 -0.52 -2.61
C ALA A 180 -12.80 0.46 -1.74
N ARG A 181 -13.30 1.55 -2.33
CA ARG A 181 -14.25 2.49 -1.71
C ARG A 181 -15.50 1.82 -1.11
N ASP A 182 -16.00 0.74 -1.69
CA ASP A 182 -17.15 -0.01 -1.16
C ASP A 182 -16.75 -0.82 0.08
N PHE A 183 -15.54 -1.37 0.14
CA PHE A 183 -14.99 -2.00 1.34
C PHE A 183 -14.79 -0.95 2.44
N TYR A 184 -14.14 0.18 2.16
CA TYR A 184 -13.99 1.27 3.13
C TYR A 184 -15.36 1.73 3.69
N ARG A 185 -16.34 2.01 2.81
CA ARG A 185 -17.70 2.40 3.23
C ARG A 185 -18.41 1.32 4.05
N GLN A 186 -18.18 0.05 3.75
CA GLN A 186 -18.71 -1.07 4.54
C GLN A 186 -18.07 -1.13 5.93
N ILE A 187 -16.75 -0.90 6.04
CA ILE A 187 -16.05 -0.87 7.32
C ILE A 187 -16.50 0.34 8.15
N ALA A 188 -16.49 1.55 7.58
CA ALA A 188 -16.84 2.79 8.26
C ALA A 188 -18.26 2.75 8.88
N ARG A 189 -19.23 2.16 8.18
CA ARG A 189 -20.63 1.99 8.65
C ARG A 189 -20.85 0.81 9.59
N SER A 190 -19.82 0.00 9.87
CA SER A 190 -19.96 -1.19 10.72
C SER A 190 -19.80 -0.85 12.20
N PRO A 191 -20.56 -1.53 13.09
CA PRO A 191 -20.43 -1.34 14.54
C PRO A 191 -19.07 -1.82 15.08
N THR A 192 -18.58 -1.16 16.13
CA THR A 192 -17.29 -1.46 16.77
C THR A 192 -17.41 -2.54 17.86
N ARG A 193 -18.47 -2.48 18.66
CA ARG A 193 -18.69 -3.37 19.83
C ARG A 193 -18.94 -4.84 19.46
N ARG A 194 -19.83 -5.11 18.50
CA ARG A 194 -20.21 -6.47 18.09
C ARG A 194 -20.41 -6.54 16.59
N ALA A 195 -20.08 -7.68 15.97
CA ALA A 195 -20.25 -7.83 14.53
C ALA A 195 -21.73 -7.75 14.11
N ARG A 196 -21.98 -7.11 12.96
CA ARG A 196 -23.29 -7.11 12.28
C ARG A 196 -23.08 -7.51 10.83
N ASN A 197 -23.81 -8.54 10.39
CA ASN A 197 -23.76 -9.05 9.02
C ASN A 197 -22.35 -9.42 8.53
N GLY A 198 -21.54 -10.05 9.39
CA GLY A 198 -20.17 -10.46 9.06
C GLY A 198 -19.09 -9.41 9.33
N TRP A 199 -19.46 -8.18 9.72
CA TRP A 199 -18.51 -7.07 9.88
C TRP A 199 -18.53 -6.48 11.30
N ARG A 200 -17.35 -6.30 11.89
CA ARG A 200 -17.11 -5.45 13.07
C ARG A 200 -15.99 -4.47 12.74
N ARG A 201 -16.21 -3.17 12.87
CA ARG A 201 -15.15 -2.16 12.72
C ARG A 201 -14.18 -2.28 13.91
N LEU A 202 -12.90 -2.07 13.69
CA LEU A 202 -11.92 -1.85 14.75
C LEU A 202 -11.72 -0.32 14.89
N ASP A 203 -11.72 0.19 16.11
CA ASP A 203 -11.49 1.63 16.35
C ASP A 203 -9.99 1.94 16.37
N HIS A 204 -9.22 1.20 17.16
CA HIS A 204 -7.79 1.40 17.28
C HIS A 204 -7.02 0.46 16.36
N ILE A 205 -5.96 0.96 15.73
CA ILE A 205 -5.06 0.12 14.92
C ILE A 205 -4.45 -1.01 15.74
N GLU A 206 -4.14 -0.80 17.02
CA GLU A 206 -3.53 -1.81 17.91
C GLU A 206 -4.42 -3.04 18.16
N ASP A 207 -5.73 -2.94 17.90
CA ASP A 207 -6.66 -4.07 17.93
C ASP A 207 -6.48 -5.02 16.74
N VAL A 208 -5.82 -4.59 15.66
CA VAL A 208 -5.63 -5.34 14.41
C VAL A 208 -4.84 -6.61 14.67
N ARG A 209 -5.35 -7.72 14.15
CA ARG A 209 -4.76 -9.06 14.24
C ARG A 209 -4.76 -9.73 12.87
N PRO A 210 -3.98 -10.80 12.68
CA PRO A 210 -3.97 -11.54 11.43
C PRO A 210 -5.37 -12.00 11.00
N GLY A 211 -5.66 -11.83 9.72
CA GLY A 211 -6.98 -12.10 9.13
C GLY A 211 -7.99 -10.94 9.19
N ASP A 212 -7.69 -9.83 9.87
CA ASP A 212 -8.51 -8.62 9.79
C ASP A 212 -8.31 -7.90 8.44
N MET A 213 -9.38 -7.29 7.92
CA MET A 213 -9.35 -6.52 6.68
C MET A 213 -8.99 -5.06 6.95
N PHE A 214 -8.24 -4.43 6.05
CA PHE A 214 -8.15 -2.98 5.93
C PHE A 214 -8.69 -2.52 4.56
N ALA A 215 -9.24 -1.31 4.50
CA ALA A 215 -9.50 -0.63 3.25
C ALA A 215 -9.42 0.90 3.44
N TRP A 216 -9.05 1.61 2.38
CA TRP A 216 -9.05 3.06 2.37
C TRP A 216 -9.77 3.64 1.16
N ALA A 217 -10.25 4.88 1.29
CA ALA A 217 -10.85 5.64 0.20
C ALA A 217 -9.79 6.15 -0.80
N ARG A 218 -10.22 6.55 -2.00
CA ARG A 218 -9.38 7.31 -2.94
C ARG A 218 -8.89 8.58 -2.22
N PRO A 219 -7.57 8.82 -2.10
CA PRO A 219 -7.04 10.04 -1.50
C PRO A 219 -7.53 11.31 -2.21
N PRO A 220 -7.57 12.47 -1.54
CA PRO A 220 -7.75 13.77 -2.18
C PRO A 220 -6.73 13.99 -3.31
N GLY A 221 -7.11 14.72 -4.36
CA GLY A 221 -6.25 14.98 -5.54
C GLY A 221 -6.00 13.80 -6.48
N PHE A 222 -6.15 12.54 -6.05
CA PHE A 222 -5.83 11.38 -6.90
C PHE A 222 -6.82 11.20 -8.06
N PRO A 223 -6.41 10.65 -9.22
CA PRO A 223 -7.30 10.43 -10.38
C PRO A 223 -8.58 9.66 -10.04
N SER A 224 -9.69 9.99 -10.72
CA SER A 224 -10.99 9.33 -10.50
C SER A 224 -11.00 7.82 -10.79
N LYS A 225 -10.05 7.32 -11.61
CA LYS A 225 -9.79 5.89 -11.84
C LYS A 225 -9.35 5.14 -10.57
N ASN A 226 -8.71 5.83 -9.62
CA ASN A 226 -8.32 5.27 -8.33
C ASN A 226 -9.56 5.19 -7.41
N THR A 227 -9.81 4.02 -6.81
CA THR A 227 -10.96 3.83 -5.90
C THR A 227 -10.57 3.67 -4.43
N GLY A 228 -9.28 3.88 -4.10
CA GLY A 228 -8.66 3.46 -2.85
C GLY A 228 -8.02 2.08 -2.96
N HIS A 229 -7.74 1.44 -1.82
CA HIS A 229 -7.16 0.10 -1.74
C HIS A 229 -7.86 -0.79 -0.71
N VAL A 230 -7.63 -2.11 -0.78
CA VAL A 230 -8.15 -3.10 0.17
C VAL A 230 -7.21 -4.31 0.25
N GLY A 231 -7.00 -4.82 1.47
CA GLY A 231 -6.21 -6.02 1.73
C GLY A 231 -6.47 -6.55 3.13
N PHE A 232 -5.60 -7.45 3.60
CA PHE A 232 -5.73 -8.07 4.92
C PHE A 232 -4.42 -7.98 5.70
N ALA A 233 -4.51 -7.75 7.01
CA ALA A 233 -3.37 -7.88 7.91
C ALA A 233 -3.03 -9.36 8.10
N ILE A 234 -1.74 -9.69 8.16
CA ILE A 234 -1.24 -11.06 8.42
C ILE A 234 -0.24 -11.11 9.59
N ALA A 235 0.10 -9.94 10.16
CA ALA A 235 0.76 -9.81 11.46
C ALA A 235 0.09 -8.67 12.26
N PRO A 236 0.18 -8.65 13.61
CA PRO A 236 -0.22 -7.49 14.40
C PRO A 236 0.62 -6.25 14.07
N PRO A 237 0.07 -5.03 14.23
CA PRO A 237 0.78 -3.79 13.97
C PRO A 237 1.99 -3.63 14.88
N GLN A 238 3.10 -3.18 14.31
CA GLN A 238 4.31 -2.85 15.05
C GLN A 238 4.48 -1.33 15.06
N PRO A 239 4.56 -0.66 16.22
CA PRO A 239 4.81 0.77 16.28
C PRO A 239 6.17 1.11 15.66
N VAL A 240 6.28 2.30 15.08
CA VAL A 240 7.52 2.83 14.50
C VAL A 240 8.11 3.83 15.50
N PRO A 241 9.12 3.49 16.31
CA PRO A 241 9.56 4.33 17.44
C PRO A 241 10.04 5.72 17.02
N GLU A 242 10.66 5.82 15.85
CA GLU A 242 11.12 7.08 15.24
C GLU A 242 9.98 7.98 14.70
N TRP A 243 8.74 7.48 14.62
CA TRP A 243 7.59 8.19 14.08
C TRP A 243 6.34 8.00 14.97
N PRO A 244 6.12 8.89 15.95
CA PRO A 244 4.97 8.81 16.84
C PRO A 244 3.63 8.69 16.11
N GLY A 245 2.81 7.73 16.54
CA GLY A 245 1.51 7.43 15.93
C GLY A 245 1.57 6.63 14.62
N ALA A 246 2.75 6.27 14.11
CA ALA A 246 2.89 5.41 12.95
C ALA A 246 3.12 3.93 13.34
N TYR A 247 2.53 3.03 12.57
CA TYR A 247 2.63 1.59 12.73
C TYR A 247 2.91 0.93 11.38
N THR A 248 3.82 -0.04 11.33
CA THR A 248 3.89 -0.97 10.20
C THR A 248 2.99 -2.17 10.41
N VAL A 249 2.31 -2.59 9.35
CA VAL A 249 1.48 -3.81 9.32
C VAL A 249 1.98 -4.67 8.16
N ARG A 250 2.26 -5.95 8.45
CA ARG A 250 2.46 -6.97 7.43
C ARG A 250 1.09 -7.33 6.86
N ILE A 251 0.96 -7.28 5.54
CA ILE A 251 -0.31 -7.45 4.82
C ILE A 251 -0.20 -8.51 3.72
N VAL A 252 -1.35 -9.04 3.30
CA VAL A 252 -1.54 -9.63 1.98
C VAL A 252 -2.54 -8.78 1.19
N ASP A 253 -2.18 -8.44 -0.04
CA ASP A 253 -2.99 -7.63 -0.94
C ASP A 253 -2.78 -8.06 -2.41
N ALA A 254 -3.43 -7.36 -3.35
CA ALA A 254 -3.05 -7.42 -4.75
C ALA A 254 -2.82 -6.01 -5.30
N THR A 255 -1.65 -5.74 -5.85
CA THR A 255 -1.25 -4.42 -6.38
C THR A 255 -0.22 -4.54 -7.51
N SER A 256 -0.02 -3.48 -8.30
CA SER A 256 1.00 -3.40 -9.36
C SER A 256 2.39 -3.03 -8.84
N LEU A 257 2.50 -2.39 -7.68
CA LEU A 257 3.77 -1.91 -7.12
C LEU A 257 4.07 -2.60 -5.78
N PRO A 258 5.22 -3.27 -5.61
CA PRO A 258 5.55 -3.93 -4.35
C PRO A 258 5.70 -2.94 -3.19
N HIS A 259 5.51 -3.45 -1.98
CA HIS A 259 5.71 -2.75 -0.72
C HIS A 259 7.15 -2.93 -0.20
N GLN A 260 7.38 -2.60 1.09
CA GLN A 260 8.59 -3.05 1.78
C GLN A 260 8.53 -4.56 2.03
N ASP A 261 9.68 -5.24 1.91
CA ASP A 261 9.89 -6.66 2.20
C ASP A 261 8.89 -7.58 1.45
N ASP A 262 8.55 -7.20 0.21
CA ASP A 262 7.47 -7.81 -0.57
C ASP A 262 7.84 -9.19 -1.13
N THR A 263 6.89 -10.11 -1.22
CA THR A 263 7.09 -11.42 -1.87
C THR A 263 7.05 -11.33 -3.40
N ARG A 264 6.48 -10.26 -3.97
CA ARG A 264 6.49 -9.99 -5.41
C ARG A 264 7.80 -9.33 -5.81
N ARG A 265 8.36 -9.73 -6.95
CA ARG A 265 9.43 -8.94 -7.59
C ARG A 265 8.81 -7.72 -8.27
N ARG A 266 9.63 -6.68 -8.48
CA ARG A 266 9.18 -5.40 -9.02
C ARG A 266 8.63 -5.51 -10.46
N ASP A 267 9.19 -6.43 -11.25
CA ASP A 267 9.01 -6.47 -12.69
C ASP A 267 8.05 -7.59 -13.16
N ASP A 268 7.48 -8.35 -12.22
CA ASP A 268 6.62 -9.52 -12.49
C ASP A 268 5.15 -9.15 -12.84
N GLY A 269 4.85 -7.86 -13.06
CA GLY A 269 3.48 -7.37 -13.35
C GLY A 269 2.55 -7.29 -12.13
N GLY A 270 3.10 -7.42 -10.92
CA GLY A 270 2.36 -7.34 -9.65
C GLY A 270 1.42 -8.52 -9.42
N GLY A 271 0.26 -8.27 -8.81
CA GLY A 271 -0.72 -9.31 -8.46
C GLY A 271 -0.74 -9.57 -6.96
N ILE A 272 -1.11 -10.79 -6.52
CA ILE A 272 -1.14 -11.12 -5.08
C ILE A 272 0.28 -11.20 -4.52
N GLY A 273 0.48 -10.63 -3.32
CA GLY A 273 1.72 -10.77 -2.58
C GLY A 273 1.54 -10.36 -1.13
N GLU A 274 2.56 -10.66 -0.33
CA GLU A 274 2.67 -10.12 1.02
C GLU A 274 3.67 -8.98 1.06
N GLY A 275 3.36 -7.93 1.79
CA GLY A 275 4.20 -6.75 1.92
C GLY A 275 4.05 -6.08 3.27
N THR A 276 4.91 -5.10 3.55
CA THR A 276 4.86 -4.29 4.77
C THR A 276 4.52 -2.85 4.39
N ILE A 277 3.39 -2.36 4.89
CA ILE A 277 2.95 -0.96 4.72
C ILE A 277 2.91 -0.24 6.06
N LEU A 278 3.03 1.08 6.02
CA LEU A 278 2.92 1.96 7.18
C LEU A 278 1.52 2.59 7.21
N PHE A 279 0.96 2.73 8.41
CA PHE A 279 -0.25 3.50 8.69
C PHE A 279 0.09 4.58 9.73
N LEU A 280 -0.29 5.82 9.47
CA LEU A 280 -0.23 6.92 10.44
C LEU A 280 -1.59 7.08 11.12
N THR A 281 -1.59 7.31 12.44
CA THR A 281 -2.79 7.55 13.24
C THR A 281 -2.93 9.00 13.70
N ASP A 282 -4.14 9.37 14.11
CA ASP A 282 -4.51 10.65 14.71
C ASP A 282 -4.05 10.84 16.18
N GLY A 283 -3.25 9.92 16.72
CA GLY A 283 -2.88 9.87 18.14
C GLY A 283 -3.96 9.28 19.06
N SER A 284 -5.20 9.13 18.58
CA SER A 284 -6.25 8.31 19.21
C SER A 284 -6.28 6.88 18.63
N GLY A 285 -5.36 6.53 17.73
CA GLY A 285 -5.23 5.20 17.15
C GLY A 285 -6.07 4.96 15.89
N HIS A 286 -6.85 5.94 15.41
CA HIS A 286 -7.54 5.85 14.12
C HIS A 286 -6.56 6.15 12.99
N ALA A 287 -6.51 5.31 11.95
CA ALA A 287 -5.61 5.54 10.81
C ALA A 287 -6.13 6.64 9.87
N ILE A 288 -5.24 7.59 9.54
CA ILE A 288 -5.51 8.80 8.75
C ILE A 288 -4.62 8.94 7.51
N GLY A 289 -3.66 8.03 7.31
CA GLY A 289 -2.81 8.01 6.13
C GLY A 289 -1.92 6.77 6.06
N TYR A 290 -1.32 6.53 4.90
CA TYR A 290 -0.47 5.35 4.67
C TYR A 290 0.86 5.69 4.00
N GLY A 291 1.90 4.93 4.34
CA GLY A 291 3.19 4.88 3.66
C GLY A 291 3.32 3.57 2.89
N TRP A 292 3.50 3.65 1.57
CA TRP A 292 3.43 2.49 0.67
C TRP A 292 4.56 1.45 0.85
N VAL A 293 5.71 1.85 1.41
CA VAL A 293 6.90 1.01 1.57
C VAL A 293 7.35 0.94 3.04
N GLY A 294 6.38 0.73 3.94
CA GLY A 294 6.63 0.48 5.35
C GLY A 294 7.45 1.60 6.02
N ARG A 295 8.46 1.21 6.82
CA ARG A 295 9.39 2.15 7.48
C ARG A 295 10.29 2.90 6.49
N ARG A 296 10.40 2.44 5.24
CA ARG A 296 11.20 3.12 4.20
C ARG A 296 10.48 4.34 3.61
N SER A 297 9.18 4.51 3.88
CA SER A 297 8.38 5.66 3.41
C SER A 297 8.84 6.98 4.04
N GLN A 298 9.12 7.98 3.19
CA GLN A 298 9.56 9.33 3.60
C GLN A 298 8.41 10.28 3.99
N GLY A 299 7.17 9.81 3.87
CA GLY A 299 5.94 10.56 4.11
C GLY A 299 4.73 9.63 4.01
N VAL A 300 3.53 10.16 4.25
CA VAL A 300 2.26 9.42 4.10
C VAL A 300 1.31 10.13 3.14
N ILE A 301 0.49 9.34 2.47
CA ILE A 301 -0.67 9.81 1.71
C ILE A 301 -1.86 9.82 2.68
N VAL A 302 -2.41 11.01 2.94
CA VAL A 302 -3.57 11.21 3.81
C VAL A 302 -4.85 10.75 3.10
N THR A 303 -5.64 9.90 3.76
CA THR A 303 -6.92 9.41 3.26
C THR A 303 -7.73 8.78 4.39
N GLU A 304 -9.02 8.55 4.19
CA GLU A 304 -9.84 7.81 5.14
C GLU A 304 -9.47 6.31 5.12
N ILE A 305 -9.11 5.74 6.27
CA ILE A 305 -8.72 4.33 6.42
C ILE A 305 -9.62 3.65 7.46
N GLY A 306 -10.02 2.40 7.21
CA GLY A 306 -10.77 1.61 8.17
C GLY A 306 -10.26 0.17 8.26
N PHE A 307 -10.27 -0.37 9.47
CA PHE A 307 -10.00 -1.79 9.75
C PHE A 307 -11.28 -2.51 10.21
N ALA A 308 -11.41 -3.79 9.88
CA ALA A 308 -12.53 -4.61 10.32
C ALA A 308 -12.17 -6.08 10.59
N ARG A 309 -12.72 -6.59 11.69
CA ARG A 309 -12.74 -8.02 12.00
C ARG A 309 -13.95 -8.68 11.35
N LEU A 310 -13.68 -9.74 10.60
CA LEU A 310 -14.70 -10.55 9.93
C LEU A 310 -15.32 -11.55 10.91
N SER A 311 -16.64 -11.72 10.84
CA SER A 311 -17.39 -12.78 11.54
C SER A 311 -18.08 -13.73 10.57
N ARG A 312 -18.59 -14.85 11.09
CA ARG A 312 -19.61 -15.63 10.39
C ARG A 312 -20.91 -14.82 10.24
#